data_AF-A0A2T6ACH7-F1
#
_entry.id   AF-A0A2T6ACH7-F1
#
_cell.length_a   1.000
_cell.length_b   1.000
_cell.length_c   1.000
_cell.angle_alpha   90.00
_cell.angle_beta   90.00
_cell.angle_gamma   90.00
#
_symmetry.space_group_name_H-M   'P 1'
#
loop_
_entity.id
_entity.type
_entity.pdbx_description
1 polymer ?
#
loop_
_entity_poly.entity_id
_entity_poly.type
_entity_poly.pdbx_seq_one_letter_code
_entity_poly.pdbx_strand_id
1 'polypeptide(L)' 'MKDTFAPSDEIVRNAHVDAARYEELYKQSVEDPEGFWGEQAKRL' A
#
# COMPACT_ATOMS: atom_id res chain seq x y z
N MET A 1 -22.18 14.20 -8.13
CA MET A 1 -20.76 14.44 -8.45
C MET A 1 -19.96 13.63 -7.43
N LYS A 2 -18.87 12.96 -7.81
CA LYS A 2 -18.10 12.11 -6.89
C LYS A 2 -17.41 13.00 -5.86
N ASP A 3 -17.93 13.07 -4.65
CA ASP A 3 -17.24 13.76 -3.55
C ASP A 3 -16.10 12.86 -3.08
N THR A 4 -14.94 13.02 -3.70
CA THR A 4 -13.70 12.36 -3.29
C THR A 4 -12.93 13.31 -2.40
N PHE A 5 -12.67 12.90 -1.16
CA PHE A 5 -11.93 13.69 -0.19
C PHE A 5 -10.49 13.21 -0.15
N ALA A 6 -9.56 14.08 -0.57
CA ALA A 6 -8.15 13.79 -0.43
C ALA A 6 -7.77 13.75 1.06
N PRO A 7 -6.83 12.87 1.45
CA PRO A 7 -6.25 12.91 2.79
C PRO A 7 -5.51 14.23 3.02
N SER A 8 -5.39 14.65 4.28
CA SER A 8 -4.63 15.84 4.64
C SER A 8 -3.13 15.67 4.37
N ASP A 9 -2.42 16.78 4.19
CA ASP A 9 -0.96 16.78 3.99
C ASP A 9 -0.21 16.05 5.12
N GLU A 10 -0.70 16.14 6.36
CA GLU A 10 -0.11 15.43 7.50
C GLU A 10 -0.20 13.91 7.34
N ILE A 11 -1.33 13.41 6.85
CA ILE A 11 -1.50 11.97 6.57
C ILE A 11 -0.59 11.57 5.40
N VAL A 12 -0.55 12.36 4.33
CA VAL A 12 0.28 12.07 3.15
C VAL A 12 1.76 11.99 3.51
N ARG A 13 2.26 12.90 4.36
CA ARG A 13 3.68 12.94 4.77
C ARG A 13 4.10 11.74 5.62
N ASN A 14 3.19 11.19 6.42
CA ASN A 14 3.47 10.09 7.34
C ASN A 14 3.05 8.73 6.77
N ALA A 15 2.50 8.69 5.55
CA ALA A 15 2.07 7.45 4.93
C ALA A 15 3.27 6.53 4.64
N HIS A 16 3.12 5.24 4.93
CA HIS A 16 4.15 4.24 4.67
C HIS A 16 4.23 3.82 3.20
N VAL A 17 3.24 4.20 2.39
CA VAL A 17 3.11 3.88 0.98
C VAL A 17 2.46 5.04 0.23
N ASP A 18 2.87 5.24 -1.02
CA ASP A 18 2.18 6.10 -1.98
C ASP A 18 1.36 5.26 -2.98
N ALA A 19 0.71 5.92 -3.95
CA ALA A 19 -0.13 5.25 -4.93
C ALA A 19 0.65 4.25 -5.80
N ALA A 20 1.85 4.62 -6.28
CA ALA A 20 2.65 3.75 -7.14
C ALA A 20 3.15 2.53 -6.37
N ARG A 21 3.60 2.74 -5.13
CA ARG A 21 4.04 1.66 -4.25
C ARG A 21 2.88 0.75 -3.86
N TYR A 22 1.69 1.30 -3.62
CA TYR A 22 0.50 0.50 -3.38
C TYR A 22 0.17 -0.40 -4.57
N GLU A 23 0.19 0.12 -5.80
CA GLU A 23 -0.07 -0.68 -7.00
C GLU A 23 0.92 -1.84 -7.16
N GLU A 24 2.21 -1.59 -6.93
CA GLU A 24 3.25 -2.62 -6.96
C GLU A 24 3.03 -3.71 -5.91
N LEU A 25 2.80 -3.31 -4.64
CA LEU A 25 2.56 -4.25 -3.54
C LEU A 25 1.27 -5.03 -3.74
N TYR A 26 0.22 -4.37 -4.23
CA TYR A 26 -1.04 -5.02 -4.55
C TYR A 26 -0.86 -6.07 -5.64
N LYS A 27 -0.19 -5.72 -6.74
CA LYS A 27 0.12 -6.66 -7.82
C LYS A 27 0.90 -7.87 -7.29
N GLN A 28 1.94 -7.63 -6.50
CA GLN A 28 2.72 -8.71 -5.88
C GLN A 28 1.85 -9.59 -4.97
N SER A 29 0.98 -8.99 -4.14
CA SER A 29 0.11 -9.74 -3.22
C SER A 29 -0.88 -10.67 -3.93
N VAL A 30 -1.20 -10.38 -5.20
CA VAL A 30 -2.12 -11.17 -6.03
C VAL A 30 -1.37 -12.20 -6.88
N GLU A 31 -0.25 -11.80 -7.50
CA GLU A 31 0.52 -12.66 -8.40
C GLU A 31 1.44 -13.65 -7.66
N ASP A 32 1.98 -13.26 -6.50
CA ASP A 32 2.84 -14.08 -5.63
C ASP A 32 2.43 -13.90 -4.15
N PRO A 33 1.29 -14.48 -3.73
CA PRO A 33 0.77 -14.31 -2.38
C PRO A 33 1.69 -14.92 -1.32
N GLU A 34 2.30 -16.08 -1.58
CA GLU A 34 3.16 -16.77 -0.63
C GLU A 34 4.45 -15.97 -0.38
N GLY A 35 5.11 -15.50 -1.44
CA GLY A 35 6.30 -14.65 -1.32
C GLY A 35 5.99 -13.33 -0.64
N PHE A 36 4.90 -12.66 -1.04
CA PHE A 36 4.50 -11.38 -0.44
C PHE A 36 4.26 -11.51 1.07
N TRP A 37 3.37 -12.41 1.49
CA TRP A 37 3.01 -12.55 2.91
C TRP A 37 4.17 -13.13 3.74
N GLY A 38 5.00 -13.99 3.14
CA GLY A 38 6.24 -14.47 3.76
C GLY A 38 7.20 -13.32 4.11
N GLU A 39 7.39 -12.35 3.21
CA GLU A 39 8.21 -11.16 3.50
C GLU A 39 7.55 -10.23 4.53
N GLN A 40 6.22 -10.04 4.48
CA GLN A 40 5.52 -9.22 5.47
C GLN A 40 5.59 -9.83 6.89
N ALA A 41 5.56 -11.16 7.00
CA ALA A 41 5.60 -11.86 8.29
C ALA A 41 6.95 -11.76 9.02
N LYS A 42 8.06 -11.51 8.29
CA LYS A 42 9.40 -11.35 8.89
C LYS A 42 9.58 -10.10 9.76
N ARG A 43 8.62 -9.17 9.71
CA ARG A 43 8.64 -7.95 10.53
C ARG A 43 8.03 -8.14 11.93
N LEU A 44 7.56 -9.35 12.25
CA LEU A 44 7.12 -9.76 13.59
C LEU A 44 8.25 -10.52 14.30
#